data_AF-A0A1B7NRK3-F1
#
_entry.id   AF-A0A1B7NRK3-F1
#
_cell.length_a   1.000
_cell.length_b   1.000
_cell.length_c   1.000
_cell.angle_alpha   90.00
_cell.angle_beta   90.00
_cell.angle_gamma   90.00
#
_symmetry.space_group_name_H-M   'P 1'
#
loop_
_entity.id
_entity.type
_entity.pdbx_description
1 polymer ?
#
loop_
_entity_poly.entity_id
_entity_poly.type
_entity_poly.pdbx_seq_one_letter_code
_entity_poly.pdbx_strand_id
1 'polypeptide(L)'
;MPRYLSATNRMEANEMTGSMARVSHVNLMTDTVIANLSPDALRVILRSMLAADENGQVTQKLQHHVQKYLRHDLQRTSIPALFTVVEKSTSTPPSSSSSSISSSSSSSPPPPSSPSSSPPPIQIPTPELAKSRSRICSLLGSGLAFESMELLAEVVRQSPGFKPDDGTLEGEQLAQALAAVDGDIVQALTAVQKMAIVNNWRKENPLTNQRQVLLVFRSALEYCRRQSDGMGLEFPFERGSMMLESILSRMMPE
;
A
#
# COMPACT_ATOMS: atom_id res chain seq x y z
N MET A 1 -49.35 22.72 -51.86
CA MET A 1 -49.62 23.16 -50.48
C MET A 1 -48.46 22.74 -49.58
N PRO A 2 -47.50 23.63 -49.27
CA PRO A 2 -46.42 23.32 -48.34
C PRO A 2 -46.98 23.28 -46.91
N ARG A 3 -46.81 22.17 -46.20
CA ARG A 3 -47.16 22.06 -44.78
C ARG A 3 -46.18 22.92 -43.98
N TYR A 4 -46.70 23.94 -43.30
CA TYR A 4 -45.97 24.69 -42.28
C TYR A 4 -45.57 23.72 -41.15
N LEU A 5 -44.28 23.42 -41.05
CA LEU A 5 -43.70 22.84 -39.85
C LEU A 5 -43.85 23.87 -38.72
N SER A 6 -44.60 23.51 -37.69
CA SER A 6 -44.87 24.33 -36.51
C SER A 6 -43.57 24.87 -35.91
N ALA A 7 -43.51 26.19 -35.71
CA ALA A 7 -42.36 26.90 -35.13
C ALA A 7 -41.99 26.37 -33.73
N THR A 8 -42.94 25.76 -33.02
CA THR A 8 -42.76 25.21 -31.66
C THR A 8 -41.80 24.01 -31.64
N ASN A 9 -41.89 23.09 -32.61
CA ASN A 9 -40.97 21.93 -32.69
C ASN A 9 -39.53 22.35 -33.04
N ARG A 10 -39.35 23.52 -33.66
CA ARG A 10 -38.05 24.05 -34.05
C ARG A 10 -37.34 24.75 -32.89
N MET A 11 -38.08 25.22 -31.88
CA MET A 11 -37.51 25.84 -30.68
C MET A 11 -37.01 24.79 -29.67
N GLU A 12 -37.79 23.74 -29.39
CA GLU A 12 -37.37 22.65 -28.48
C GLU A 12 -36.14 21.89 -29.00
N ALA A 13 -36.08 21.60 -30.30
CA ALA A 13 -34.92 20.95 -30.91
C ALA A 13 -33.65 21.81 -30.86
N ASN A 14 -33.78 23.15 -30.91
CA ASN A 14 -32.67 24.10 -30.86
C ASN A 14 -32.19 24.37 -29.42
N GLU A 15 -33.10 24.27 -28.45
CA GLU A 15 -32.80 24.37 -27.02
C GLU A 15 -32.10 23.11 -26.50
N MET A 16 -32.52 21.93 -26.96
CA MET A 16 -31.88 20.64 -26.67
C MET A 16 -30.48 20.54 -27.30
N THR A 17 -30.31 20.94 -28.56
CA THR A 17 -28.98 20.97 -29.21
C THR A 17 -28.08 22.05 -28.63
N GLY A 18 -28.64 23.21 -28.25
CA GLY A 18 -27.91 24.25 -27.52
C GLY A 18 -27.44 23.78 -26.14
N SER A 19 -28.28 23.04 -25.41
CA SER A 19 -27.92 22.47 -24.10
C SER A 19 -26.82 21.40 -24.22
N MET A 20 -26.95 20.46 -25.16
CA MET A 20 -25.92 19.44 -25.41
C MET A 20 -24.60 20.04 -25.91
N ALA A 21 -24.66 21.04 -26.79
CA ALA A 21 -23.47 21.74 -27.28
C ALA A 21 -22.76 22.50 -26.14
N ARG A 22 -23.50 23.11 -25.21
CA ARG A 22 -22.92 23.75 -24.02
C ARG A 22 -22.30 22.75 -23.06
N VAL A 23 -22.96 21.62 -22.80
CA VAL A 23 -22.40 20.53 -21.98
C VAL A 23 -21.13 19.97 -22.61
N SER A 24 -21.14 19.71 -23.92
CA SER A 24 -19.96 19.27 -24.68
C SER A 24 -18.81 20.29 -24.61
N HIS A 25 -19.10 21.57 -24.81
CA HIS A 25 -18.10 22.64 -24.75
C HIS A 25 -17.51 22.78 -23.33
N VAL A 26 -18.34 22.73 -22.29
CA VAL A 26 -17.89 22.78 -20.90
C VAL A 26 -17.03 21.57 -20.54
N ASN A 27 -17.37 20.38 -21.03
CA ASN A 27 -16.56 19.19 -20.85
C ASN A 27 -15.19 19.36 -21.52
N LEU A 28 -15.15 19.86 -22.76
CA LEU A 28 -13.89 20.12 -23.46
C LEU A 28 -13.03 21.16 -22.74
N MET A 29 -13.62 22.25 -22.25
CA MET A 29 -12.89 23.26 -21.47
C MET A 29 -12.33 22.67 -20.18
N THR A 30 -13.11 21.86 -19.47
CA THR A 30 -12.68 21.22 -18.22
C THR A 30 -11.56 20.21 -18.48
N ASP A 31 -11.69 19.38 -19.51
CA ASP A 31 -10.67 18.40 -19.90
C ASP A 31 -9.36 19.08 -20.32
N THR A 32 -9.45 20.19 -21.07
CA THR A 32 -8.27 20.97 -21.46
C THR A 32 -7.54 21.51 -20.23
N VAL A 33 -8.29 22.02 -19.23
CA VAL A 33 -7.70 22.51 -17.98
C VAL A 33 -7.05 21.36 -17.20
N ILE A 34 -7.74 20.22 -17.05
CA ILE A 34 -7.21 19.04 -16.33
C ILE A 34 -5.93 18.51 -16.99
N ALA A 35 -5.90 18.46 -18.32
CA ALA A 35 -4.76 17.91 -19.07
C ALA A 35 -3.51 18.80 -19.03
N ASN A 36 -3.68 20.12 -18.87
CA ASN A 36 -2.57 21.08 -19.00
C ASN A 36 -2.12 21.71 -17.68
N LEU A 37 -2.91 21.63 -16.60
CA LEU A 37 -2.50 22.13 -15.30
C LEU A 37 -1.51 21.19 -14.60
N SER A 38 -0.57 21.78 -13.84
CA SER A 38 0.30 21.00 -12.98
C SER A 38 -0.50 20.31 -11.86
N PRO A 39 -0.03 19.17 -11.34
CA PRO A 39 -0.67 18.50 -10.21
C PRO A 39 -0.83 19.42 -8.98
N ASP A 40 0.11 20.34 -8.75
CA ASP A 40 0.02 21.31 -7.66
C ASP A 40 -1.07 22.34 -7.88
N ALA A 41 -1.21 22.88 -9.09
CA ALA A 41 -2.29 23.79 -9.43
C ALA A 41 -3.66 23.11 -9.27
N LEU A 42 -3.79 21.86 -9.73
CA LEU A 42 -5.01 21.06 -9.55
C LEU A 42 -5.33 20.84 -8.07
N ARG A 43 -4.33 20.55 -7.23
CA ARG A 43 -4.52 20.40 -5.77
C ARG A 43 -4.98 21.71 -5.12
N VAL A 44 -4.45 22.86 -5.53
CA VAL A 44 -4.86 24.18 -5.02
C VAL A 44 -6.32 24.45 -5.38
N ILE A 45 -6.69 24.25 -6.64
CA ILE A 45 -8.06 24.45 -7.11
C ILE A 45 -9.02 23.50 -6.39
N LEU A 46 -8.68 22.21 -6.29
CA LEU A 46 -9.52 21.23 -5.61
C LEU A 46 -9.72 21.56 -4.12
N ARG A 47 -8.65 21.98 -3.42
CA ARG A 47 -8.78 22.42 -2.02
C ARG A 47 -9.66 23.66 -1.88
N SER A 48 -9.56 24.61 -2.81
CA SER A 48 -10.43 25.80 -2.84
C SER A 48 -11.90 25.40 -3.06
N MET A 49 -12.16 24.48 -3.99
CA MET A 49 -13.51 23.94 -4.23
C MET A 49 -14.09 23.24 -3.01
N LEU A 50 -13.28 22.43 -2.31
CA LEU A 50 -13.69 21.74 -1.09
C LEU A 50 -13.90 22.72 0.08
N ALA A 51 -13.08 23.77 0.18
CA ALA A 51 -13.23 24.78 1.22
C ALA A 51 -14.48 25.65 1.02
N ALA A 52 -14.87 25.90 -0.24
CA ALA A 52 -16.09 26.62 -0.60
C ALA A 52 -17.36 25.75 -0.60
N ASP A 53 -17.26 24.46 -0.28
CA ASP A 53 -18.38 23.50 -0.32
C ASP A 53 -19.24 23.60 0.96
N GLU A 54 -20.05 24.64 1.06
CA GLU A 54 -20.91 24.92 2.23
C GLU A 54 -21.85 23.75 2.60
N ASN A 55 -22.33 23.01 1.59
CA ASN A 55 -23.29 21.93 1.76
C ASN A 55 -22.64 20.53 1.78
N GLY A 56 -21.31 20.44 1.69
CA GLY A 56 -20.58 19.16 1.66
C GLY A 56 -20.82 18.29 0.43
N GLN A 57 -21.54 18.78 -0.60
CA GLN A 57 -21.92 17.96 -1.76
C GLN A 57 -20.72 17.61 -2.64
N VAL A 58 -19.80 18.56 -2.82
CA VAL A 58 -18.58 18.35 -3.63
C VAL A 58 -17.69 17.34 -2.92
N THR A 59 -17.54 17.48 -1.61
CA THR A 59 -16.74 16.60 -0.75
C THR A 59 -17.25 15.16 -0.80
N GLN A 60 -18.56 14.96 -0.64
CA GLN A 60 -19.17 13.63 -0.69
C GLN A 60 -19.04 12.97 -2.08
N LYS A 61 -19.25 13.74 -3.15
CA LYS A 61 -19.07 13.22 -4.53
C LYS A 61 -17.62 12.86 -4.80
N LEU A 62 -16.68 13.72 -4.40
CA LEU A 62 -15.25 13.45 -4.54
C LEU A 62 -14.89 12.16 -3.79
N GLN A 63 -15.30 12.05 -2.52
CA GLN A 63 -15.04 10.86 -1.72
C GLN A 63 -15.61 9.59 -2.38
N HIS A 64 -16.86 9.64 -2.85
CA HIS A 64 -17.49 8.53 -3.56
C HIS A 64 -16.70 8.11 -4.81
N HIS A 65 -16.28 9.07 -5.64
CA HIS A 65 -15.52 8.79 -6.84
C HIS A 65 -14.11 8.26 -6.54
N VAL A 66 -13.43 8.79 -5.52
CA VAL A 66 -12.13 8.30 -5.06
C VAL A 66 -12.25 6.86 -4.55
N GLN A 67 -13.24 6.56 -3.70
CA GLN A 67 -13.46 5.19 -3.22
C GLN A 67 -13.75 4.22 -4.36
N LYS A 68 -14.60 4.62 -5.32
CA LYS A 68 -14.91 3.81 -6.50
C LYS A 68 -13.67 3.55 -7.35
N TYR A 69 -12.85 4.57 -7.59
CA TYR A 69 -11.60 4.44 -8.32
C TYR A 69 -10.63 3.49 -7.62
N LEU A 70 -10.39 3.69 -6.31
CA LEU A 70 -9.43 2.88 -5.54
C LEU A 70 -9.84 1.41 -5.46
N ARG A 71 -11.12 1.10 -5.26
CA ARG A 71 -11.60 -0.30 -5.26
C ARG A 71 -11.39 -0.98 -6.60
N HIS A 72 -11.60 -0.26 -7.69
CA HIS A 72 -11.38 -0.79 -9.02
C HIS A 72 -9.89 -0.93 -9.36
N ASP A 73 -9.06 0.00 -8.88
CA ASP A 73 -7.60 -0.06 -8.98
C ASP A 73 -7.03 -1.30 -8.24
N LEU A 74 -7.53 -1.58 -7.03
CA LEU A 74 -7.17 -2.79 -6.26
C LEU A 74 -7.43 -4.09 -7.02
N GLN A 75 -8.52 -4.16 -7.79
CA GLN A 75 -8.85 -5.35 -8.59
C GLN A 75 -7.91 -5.56 -9.79
N ARG A 76 -7.25 -4.50 -10.26
CA ARG A 76 -6.41 -4.54 -11.45
C ARG A 76 -4.93 -4.71 -11.14
N THR A 77 -4.51 -4.38 -9.93
CA THR A 77 -3.10 -4.46 -9.56
C THR A 77 -2.78 -5.77 -8.88
N SER A 78 -1.81 -6.50 -9.42
CA SER A 78 -1.15 -7.57 -8.68
C SER A 78 -0.28 -6.98 -7.57
N ILE A 79 -0.08 -7.77 -6.50
CA ILE A 79 0.85 -7.45 -5.43
C ILE A 79 2.28 -7.65 -5.98
N PRO A 80 3.14 -6.62 -6.00
CA PRO A 80 4.53 -6.75 -6.41
C PRO A 80 5.42 -7.29 -5.28
N ALA A 81 6.65 -7.67 -5.61
CA ALA A 81 7.68 -7.94 -4.62
C ALA A 81 8.11 -6.63 -3.94
N LEU A 82 7.87 -6.52 -2.63
CA LEU A 82 8.08 -5.31 -1.85
C LEU A 82 9.50 -5.21 -1.27
N PHE A 83 10.19 -6.34 -1.23
CA PHE A 83 11.55 -6.46 -0.73
C PHE A 83 12.37 -7.32 -1.69
N THR A 84 13.64 -6.97 -1.85
CA THR A 84 14.60 -7.75 -2.65
C THR A 84 15.74 -8.22 -1.78
N VAL A 85 16.14 -9.46 -2.00
CA VAL A 85 17.34 -10.06 -1.42
C VAL A 85 18.54 -9.75 -2.32
N VAL A 86 19.53 -9.05 -1.79
CA VAL A 86 20.83 -8.88 -2.47
C VAL A 86 21.81 -9.88 -1.88
N GLU A 87 22.19 -10.87 -2.68
CA GLU A 87 23.38 -11.67 -2.39
C GLU A 87 24.61 -10.82 -2.72
N LYS A 88 25.44 -10.53 -1.72
CA LYS A 88 26.71 -9.82 -1.94
C LYS A 88 27.68 -10.78 -2.63
N SER A 89 27.63 -10.83 -3.96
CA SER A 89 28.57 -11.61 -4.78
C SER A 89 29.98 -11.12 -4.51
N THR A 90 30.80 -12.00 -3.94
CA THR A 90 32.25 -11.83 -3.77
C THR A 90 32.88 -11.61 -5.14
N SER A 91 33.32 -10.40 -5.43
CA SER A 91 34.08 -10.08 -6.63
C SER A 91 35.49 -10.66 -6.53
N THR A 92 35.72 -11.83 -7.13
CA THR A 92 37.08 -12.37 -7.34
C THR A 92 37.64 -11.78 -8.66
N PRO A 93 38.81 -11.12 -8.68
CA PRO A 93 39.41 -10.65 -9.92
C PRO A 93 39.94 -11.82 -10.77
N PRO A 94 39.93 -11.73 -12.11
CA PRO A 94 40.47 -12.78 -12.97
C PRO A 94 42.00 -12.70 -13.00
N SER A 95 42.68 -13.59 -12.31
CA SER A 95 44.11 -13.83 -12.50
C SER A 95 44.33 -14.78 -13.67
N SER A 96 44.96 -14.25 -14.71
CA SER A 96 45.45 -14.94 -15.90
C SER A 96 46.52 -16.00 -15.57
N SER A 97 46.63 -16.99 -16.46
CA SER A 97 47.84 -17.76 -16.88
C SER A 97 48.04 -19.20 -16.35
N SER A 98 47.86 -20.16 -17.28
CA SER A 98 48.85 -21.17 -17.70
C SER A 98 49.25 -22.38 -16.83
N SER A 99 48.76 -23.56 -17.27
CA SER A 99 49.47 -24.84 -17.53
C SER A 99 50.48 -25.43 -16.52
N SER A 100 50.25 -26.68 -16.06
CA SER A 100 51.01 -27.91 -16.42
C SER A 100 50.92 -29.05 -15.37
N ILE A 101 51.02 -30.27 -15.89
CA ILE A 101 50.94 -31.65 -15.36
C ILE A 101 51.92 -31.99 -14.20
N SER A 102 51.52 -32.86 -13.24
CA SER A 102 52.23 -34.12 -12.79
C SER A 102 51.94 -34.56 -11.33
N SER A 103 51.46 -35.80 -11.20
CA SER A 103 51.65 -36.87 -10.19
C SER A 103 52.22 -36.68 -8.75
N SER A 104 51.60 -37.46 -7.84
CA SER A 104 52.13 -38.28 -6.71
C SER A 104 51.94 -37.84 -5.24
N SER A 105 51.12 -38.65 -4.55
CA SER A 105 51.15 -39.12 -3.14
C SER A 105 51.91 -38.36 -2.04
N SER A 106 51.19 -37.90 -1.00
CA SER A 106 51.45 -38.28 0.41
C SER A 106 50.41 -37.63 1.35
N SER A 107 50.20 -38.32 2.46
CA SER A 107 49.16 -38.20 3.46
C SER A 107 49.36 -37.05 4.47
N SER A 108 48.30 -36.26 4.70
CA SER A 108 47.97 -35.57 5.97
C SER A 108 46.54 -35.00 5.89
N PRO A 109 45.69 -35.12 6.93
CA PRO A 109 44.37 -34.51 6.92
C PRO A 109 44.49 -33.00 7.20
N PRO A 110 43.74 -32.13 6.49
CA PRO A 110 43.68 -30.71 6.80
C PRO A 110 42.89 -30.46 8.11
N PRO A 111 43.17 -29.38 8.86
CA PRO A 111 42.38 -29.01 10.04
C PRO A 111 40.95 -28.64 9.64
N PRO A 112 39.97 -28.76 10.56
CA PRO A 112 38.57 -28.44 10.25
C PRO A 112 38.46 -26.95 9.88
N SER A 113 38.08 -26.71 8.64
CA SER A 113 37.69 -25.41 8.12
C SER A 113 36.58 -24.85 8.99
N SER A 114 36.82 -23.66 9.54
CA SER A 114 35.81 -22.83 10.19
C SER A 114 34.56 -22.75 9.31
N PRO A 115 33.34 -22.78 9.88
CA PRO A 115 32.14 -22.64 9.09
C PRO A 115 32.19 -21.28 8.38
N SER A 116 32.24 -21.33 7.05
CA SER A 116 32.02 -20.18 6.18
C SER A 116 30.64 -19.62 6.50
N SER A 117 30.56 -18.66 7.41
CA SER A 117 29.40 -17.82 7.60
C SER A 117 29.30 -16.93 6.36
N SER A 118 28.59 -17.40 5.34
CA SER A 118 28.07 -16.54 4.29
C SER A 118 27.36 -15.37 4.99
N PRO A 119 27.70 -14.11 4.67
CA PRO A 119 27.01 -12.97 5.26
C PRO A 119 25.51 -13.12 4.96
N PRO A 120 24.64 -12.83 5.93
CA PRO A 120 23.21 -12.98 5.73
C PRO A 120 22.75 -12.15 4.54
N PRO A 121 21.77 -12.64 3.76
CA PRO A 121 21.19 -11.89 2.66
C PRO A 121 20.70 -10.53 3.13
N ILE A 122 21.14 -9.46 2.47
CA ILE A 122 20.72 -8.08 2.79
C ILE A 122 19.36 -7.87 2.12
N GLN A 123 18.38 -7.44 2.91
CA GLN A 123 17.04 -7.17 2.42
C GLN A 123 16.86 -5.67 2.25
N ILE A 124 16.40 -5.25 1.07
CA ILE A 124 16.28 -3.83 0.73
C ILE A 124 14.83 -3.53 0.32
N PRO A 125 14.21 -2.46 0.87
CA PRO A 125 12.90 -1.99 0.41
C PRO A 125 12.92 -1.63 -1.08
N THR A 126 11.95 -2.12 -1.85
CA THR A 126 11.83 -1.74 -3.26
C THR A 126 11.03 -0.43 -3.41
N PRO A 127 11.15 0.27 -4.55
CA PRO A 127 10.25 1.39 -4.86
C PRO A 127 8.76 1.01 -4.85
N GLU A 128 8.44 -0.27 -5.02
CA GLU A 128 7.07 -0.78 -4.96
C GLU A 128 6.49 -0.75 -3.54
N LEU A 129 7.34 -0.81 -2.50
CA LEU A 129 6.89 -0.58 -1.12
C LEU A 129 6.40 0.86 -0.95
N ALA A 130 7.13 1.85 -1.46
CA ALA A 130 6.72 3.25 -1.38
C ALA A 130 5.39 3.50 -2.14
N LYS A 131 5.21 2.88 -3.31
CA LYS A 131 3.94 2.93 -4.05
C LYS A 131 2.80 2.27 -3.29
N SER A 132 3.05 1.10 -2.69
CA SER A 132 2.06 0.38 -1.89
C SER A 132 1.63 1.18 -0.67
N ARG A 133 2.59 1.82 0.03
CA ARG A 133 2.31 2.72 1.15
C ARG A 133 1.50 3.95 0.72
N SER A 134 1.84 4.58 -0.41
CA SER A 134 1.06 5.69 -0.97
C SER A 134 -0.41 5.28 -1.24
N ARG A 135 -0.62 4.06 -1.75
CA ARG A 135 -1.96 3.50 -1.95
C ARG A 135 -2.68 3.22 -0.63
N ILE A 136 -2.01 2.64 0.36
CA ILE A 136 -2.55 2.41 1.71
C ILE A 136 -3.01 3.75 2.32
N CYS A 137 -2.17 4.79 2.27
CA CYS A 137 -2.55 6.13 2.72
C CYS A 137 -3.75 6.71 1.98
N SER A 138 -3.86 6.46 0.66
CA SER A 138 -4.99 6.90 -0.15
C SER A 138 -6.30 6.19 0.25
N LEU A 139 -6.25 4.89 0.54
CA LEU A 139 -7.37 4.11 1.06
C LEU A 139 -7.80 4.61 2.45
N LEU A 140 -6.83 4.82 3.35
CA LEU A 140 -7.09 5.35 4.69
C LEU A 140 -7.73 6.74 4.63
N GLY A 141 -7.16 7.65 3.85
CA GLY A 141 -7.67 9.01 3.68
C GLY A 141 -9.06 9.08 3.04
N SER A 142 -9.49 8.03 2.34
CA SER A 142 -10.84 7.93 1.74
C SER A 142 -11.82 7.11 2.57
N GLY A 143 -11.44 6.64 3.76
CA GLY A 143 -12.30 5.89 4.68
C GLY A 143 -12.40 4.39 4.39
N LEU A 144 -11.46 3.83 3.63
CA LEU A 144 -11.40 2.42 3.23
C LEU A 144 -10.41 1.65 4.12
N ALA A 145 -10.64 1.69 5.44
CA ALA A 145 -9.69 1.13 6.42
C ALA A 145 -9.49 -0.38 6.25
N PHE A 146 -10.56 -1.15 6.03
CA PHE A 146 -10.47 -2.60 5.86
C PHE A 146 -9.76 -2.99 4.56
N GLU A 147 -10.06 -2.32 3.45
CA GLU A 147 -9.36 -2.54 2.18
C GLU A 147 -7.86 -2.19 2.31
N SER A 148 -7.51 -1.16 3.11
CA SER A 148 -6.11 -0.84 3.40
C SER A 148 -5.41 -1.93 4.23
N MET A 149 -6.14 -2.58 5.14
CA MET A 149 -5.60 -3.68 5.95
C MET A 149 -5.29 -4.92 5.13
N GLU A 150 -6.05 -5.20 4.08
CA GLU A 150 -5.77 -6.31 3.17
C GLU A 150 -4.42 -6.12 2.46
N LEU A 151 -4.12 -4.89 2.02
CA LEU A 151 -2.79 -4.55 1.48
C LEU A 151 -1.69 -4.60 2.56
N LEU A 152 -1.95 -4.07 3.75
CA LEU A 152 -0.98 -4.13 4.85
C LEU A 152 -0.66 -5.58 5.26
N ALA A 153 -1.65 -6.47 5.25
CA ALA A 153 -1.45 -7.89 5.51
C ALA A 153 -0.40 -8.49 4.57
N GLU A 154 -0.42 -8.05 3.32
CA GLU A 154 0.52 -8.51 2.32
C GLU A 154 1.93 -7.95 2.53
N VAL A 155 2.05 -6.68 2.89
CA VAL A 155 3.35 -6.10 3.29
C VAL A 155 3.94 -6.89 4.45
N VAL A 156 3.14 -7.19 5.48
CA VAL A 156 3.56 -7.95 6.66
C VAL A 156 3.98 -9.38 6.28
N ARG A 157 3.25 -10.06 5.38
CA ARG A 157 3.62 -11.41 4.92
C ARG A 157 4.95 -11.48 4.19
N GLN A 158 5.34 -10.40 3.51
CA GLN A 158 6.63 -10.29 2.83
C GLN A 158 7.76 -9.81 3.75
N SER A 159 7.46 -9.43 5.00
CA SER A 159 8.42 -8.91 5.97
C SER A 159 9.17 -9.90 6.91
N PRO A 160 8.97 -11.24 6.88
CA PRO A 160 9.69 -12.14 7.78
C PRO A 160 11.21 -12.18 7.59
N GLY A 161 11.94 -12.31 8.70
CA GLY A 161 13.38 -12.61 8.70
C GLY A 161 14.29 -11.45 8.32
N PHE A 162 13.82 -10.23 8.54
CA PHE A 162 14.57 -9.02 8.21
C PHE A 162 15.47 -8.67 9.39
N LYS A 163 16.78 -8.66 9.15
CA LYS A 163 17.77 -8.15 10.09
C LYS A 163 18.30 -6.82 9.54
N PRO A 164 17.79 -5.68 10.01
CA PRO A 164 18.45 -4.40 9.75
C PRO A 164 19.89 -4.50 10.27
N ASP A 165 20.86 -4.18 9.41
CA ASP A 165 22.24 -3.98 9.86
C ASP A 165 22.41 -2.51 10.20
N ASP A 166 22.34 -2.20 11.51
CA ASP A 166 22.43 -0.84 12.06
C ASP A 166 23.75 -0.12 11.70
N GLY A 167 24.76 -0.84 11.20
CA GLY A 167 26.00 -0.26 10.70
C GLY A 167 25.97 0.17 9.24
N THR A 168 24.85 -0.04 8.53
CA THR A 168 24.73 0.20 7.08
C THR A 168 23.58 1.15 6.75
N LEU A 169 23.78 1.96 5.71
CA LEU A 169 22.72 2.85 5.19
C LEU A 169 21.50 2.05 4.71
N GLU A 170 21.72 0.84 4.20
CA GLU A 170 20.67 -0.06 3.73
C GLU A 170 19.85 -0.63 4.90
N GLY A 171 20.50 -1.00 6.00
CA GLY A 171 19.84 -1.44 7.22
C GLY A 171 19.01 -0.34 7.88
N GLU A 172 19.55 0.88 7.96
CA GLU A 172 18.80 2.06 8.44
C GLU A 172 17.56 2.33 7.56
N GLN A 173 17.69 2.26 6.23
CA GLN A 173 16.57 2.43 5.30
C GLN A 173 15.51 1.36 5.48
N LEU A 174 15.91 0.09 5.68
CA LEU A 174 14.99 -1.00 5.97
C LEU A 174 14.26 -0.78 7.29
N ALA A 175 14.97 -0.45 8.37
CA ALA A 175 14.38 -0.16 9.67
C ALA A 175 13.38 1.00 9.59
N GLN A 176 13.74 2.09 8.90
CA GLN A 176 12.87 3.24 8.69
C GLN A 176 11.63 2.86 7.87
N ALA A 177 11.77 2.06 6.82
CA ALA A 177 10.66 1.60 6.01
C ALA A 177 9.68 0.74 6.82
N LEU A 178 10.20 -0.20 7.63
CA LEU A 178 9.38 -1.06 8.49
C LEU A 178 8.67 -0.27 9.60
N ALA A 179 9.36 0.66 10.25
CA ALA A 179 8.77 1.53 11.26
C ALA A 179 7.66 2.42 10.66
N ALA A 180 7.81 2.84 9.40
CA ALA A 180 6.80 3.60 8.69
C ALA A 180 5.58 2.73 8.31
N VAL A 181 5.80 1.46 7.93
CA VAL A 181 4.71 0.48 7.73
C VAL A 181 3.96 0.23 9.04
N ASP A 182 4.65 0.04 10.16
CA ASP A 182 4.02 -0.09 11.48
C ASP A 182 3.18 1.15 11.83
N GLY A 183 3.66 2.34 11.47
CA GLY A 183 2.88 3.58 11.54
C GLY A 183 1.58 3.53 10.73
N ASP A 184 1.64 3.03 9.49
CA ASP A 184 0.46 2.86 8.63
C ASP A 184 -0.52 1.82 9.22
N ILE A 185 -0.02 0.73 9.84
CA ILE A 185 -0.83 -0.26 10.57
C ILE A 185 -1.57 0.39 11.74
N VAL A 186 -0.88 1.17 12.57
CA VAL A 186 -1.49 1.89 13.70
C VAL A 186 -2.56 2.85 13.20
N GLN A 187 -2.35 3.55 12.09
CA GLN A 187 -3.36 4.44 11.50
C GLN A 187 -4.59 3.68 11.01
N ALA A 188 -4.40 2.54 10.33
CA ALA A 188 -5.49 1.68 9.88
C ALA A 188 -6.33 1.17 11.06
N LEU A 189 -5.67 0.65 12.09
CA LEU A 189 -6.32 0.17 13.31
C LEU A 189 -6.99 1.30 14.09
N THR A 190 -6.44 2.51 14.08
CA THR A 190 -7.09 3.70 14.65
C THR A 190 -8.40 4.02 13.91
N ALA A 191 -8.41 3.92 12.59
CA ALA A 191 -9.62 4.10 11.80
C ALA A 191 -10.67 3.02 12.11
N VAL A 192 -10.25 1.74 12.20
CA VAL A 192 -11.13 0.63 12.61
C VAL A 192 -11.68 0.86 14.02
N GLN A 193 -10.85 1.29 14.97
CA GLN A 193 -11.28 1.57 16.33
C GLN A 193 -12.33 2.70 16.37
N LYS A 194 -12.16 3.75 15.56
CA LYS A 194 -13.17 4.81 15.42
C LYS A 194 -14.48 4.24 14.87
N MET A 195 -14.42 3.39 13.85
CA MET A 195 -15.61 2.70 13.33
C MET A 195 -16.28 1.82 14.39
N ALA A 196 -15.49 1.14 15.22
CA ALA A 196 -16.00 0.31 16.32
C ALA A 196 -16.79 1.13 17.34
N ILE A 197 -16.29 2.33 17.67
CA ILE A 197 -16.96 3.25 18.59
C ILE A 197 -18.26 3.78 17.98
N VAL A 198 -18.21 4.26 16.73
CA VAL A 198 -19.38 4.84 16.04
C VAL A 198 -20.49 3.82 15.85
N ASN A 199 -20.14 2.59 15.47
CA ASN A 199 -21.10 1.49 15.27
C ASN A 199 -21.37 0.69 16.55
N ASN A 200 -20.91 1.18 17.71
CA ASN A 200 -21.13 0.58 19.01
C ASN A 200 -20.85 -0.93 19.07
N TRP A 201 -19.68 -1.35 18.56
CA TRP A 201 -19.33 -2.76 18.41
C TRP A 201 -19.22 -3.58 19.71
N ARG A 202 -19.36 -2.92 20.86
CA ARG A 202 -19.50 -3.59 22.15
C ARG A 202 -20.86 -4.28 22.31
N LYS A 203 -21.92 -3.70 21.72
CA LYS A 203 -23.28 -4.24 21.77
C LYS A 203 -23.66 -4.93 20.46
N GLU A 204 -23.15 -4.43 19.35
CA GLU A 204 -23.44 -4.94 18.01
C GLU A 204 -22.20 -5.63 17.45
N ASN A 205 -22.33 -6.84 16.92
CA ASN A 205 -21.16 -7.50 16.35
C ASN A 205 -20.72 -6.80 15.05
N PRO A 206 -19.40 -6.71 14.79
CA PRO A 206 -18.92 -6.26 13.49
C PRO A 206 -19.46 -7.18 12.39
N LEU A 207 -19.54 -6.67 11.16
CA LEU A 207 -19.91 -7.50 10.02
C LEU A 207 -18.91 -8.66 9.89
N THR A 208 -19.39 -9.84 9.47
CA THR A 208 -18.57 -11.05 9.38
C THR A 208 -17.30 -10.85 8.55
N ASN A 209 -17.41 -10.09 7.44
CA ASN A 209 -16.26 -9.73 6.61
C ASN A 209 -15.25 -8.85 7.34
N GLN A 210 -15.70 -7.84 8.10
CA GLN A 210 -14.82 -6.97 8.89
C GLN A 210 -14.06 -7.76 9.96
N ARG A 211 -14.76 -8.64 10.68
CA ARG A 211 -14.14 -9.54 11.65
C ARG A 211 -13.11 -10.45 10.97
N GLN A 212 -13.45 -11.01 9.82
CA GLN A 212 -12.55 -11.88 9.07
C GLN A 212 -11.26 -11.16 8.65
N VAL A 213 -11.35 -9.91 8.17
CA VAL A 213 -10.17 -9.11 7.82
C VAL A 213 -9.24 -8.92 9.02
N LEU A 214 -9.79 -8.60 10.20
CA LEU A 214 -8.98 -8.45 11.41
C LEU A 214 -8.29 -9.76 11.84
N LEU A 215 -8.99 -10.90 11.75
CA LEU A 215 -8.43 -12.21 12.09
C LEU A 215 -7.35 -12.64 11.10
N VAL A 216 -7.57 -12.44 9.80
CA VAL A 216 -6.56 -12.72 8.77
C VAL A 216 -5.31 -11.85 8.98
N PHE A 217 -5.52 -10.57 9.33
CA PHE A 217 -4.42 -9.66 9.62
C PHE A 217 -3.64 -10.06 10.89
N ARG A 218 -4.35 -10.50 11.94
CA ARG A 218 -3.74 -11.06 13.15
C ARG A 218 -2.83 -12.24 12.81
N SER A 219 -3.32 -13.20 12.04
CA SER A 219 -2.53 -14.37 11.62
C SER A 219 -1.27 -13.98 10.84
N ALA A 220 -1.32 -12.93 10.02
CA ALA A 220 -0.15 -12.42 9.29
C ALA A 220 0.90 -11.82 10.24
N LEU A 221 0.47 -11.01 11.22
CA LEU A 221 1.36 -10.44 12.23
C LEU A 221 1.98 -11.51 13.13
N GLU A 222 1.18 -12.48 13.58
CA GLU A 222 1.68 -13.61 14.38
C GLU A 222 2.67 -14.47 13.60
N TYR A 223 2.40 -14.74 12.31
CA TYR A 223 3.35 -15.45 11.46
C TYR A 223 4.67 -14.69 11.36
N CYS A 224 4.64 -13.39 11.08
CA CYS A 224 5.84 -12.56 11.03
C CYS A 224 6.58 -12.53 12.37
N ARG A 225 5.87 -12.43 13.50
CA ARG A 225 6.45 -12.45 14.85
C ARG A 225 7.16 -13.76 15.16
N ARG A 226 6.53 -14.91 14.89
CA ARG A 226 7.15 -16.24 15.09
C ARG A 226 8.45 -16.40 14.30
N GLN A 227 8.49 -15.85 13.08
CA GLN A 227 9.69 -15.89 12.25
C GLN A 227 10.82 -15.00 12.82
N SER A 228 10.49 -13.80 13.31
CA SER A 228 11.45 -12.94 14.01
C SER A 228 11.99 -13.61 15.28
N ASP A 229 11.11 -14.16 16.12
CA ASP A 229 11.48 -14.83 17.37
C ASP A 229 12.39 -16.04 17.11
N GLY A 230 12.05 -16.86 16.10
CA GLY A 230 12.85 -18.03 15.71
C GLY A 230 14.25 -17.67 15.20
N MET A 231 14.46 -16.43 14.74
CA MET A 231 15.76 -15.90 14.31
C MET A 231 16.44 -15.03 15.38
N GLY A 232 15.80 -14.82 16.54
CA GLY A 232 16.28 -13.91 17.59
C GLY A 232 16.32 -12.44 17.16
N LEU A 233 15.43 -12.04 16.26
CA LEU A 233 15.31 -10.68 15.72
C LEU A 233 14.17 -9.92 16.40
N GLU A 234 14.28 -8.59 16.44
CA GLU A 234 13.19 -7.74 16.90
C GLU A 234 12.00 -7.81 15.93
N PHE A 235 10.78 -7.80 16.48
CA PHE A 235 9.56 -7.77 15.70
C PHE A 235 9.21 -6.33 15.30
N PRO A 236 9.22 -5.98 13.99
CA PRO A 236 9.13 -4.57 13.56
C PRO A 236 7.73 -3.95 13.71
N PHE A 237 6.68 -4.74 13.92
CA PHE A 237 5.29 -4.27 13.93
C PHE A 237 4.65 -4.33 15.33
N GLU A 238 5.46 -4.14 16.37
CA GLU A 238 5.04 -4.33 17.77
C GLU A 238 3.84 -3.42 18.14
N ARG A 239 3.87 -2.13 17.75
CA ARG A 239 2.80 -1.19 18.09
C ARG A 239 1.49 -1.57 17.39
N GLY A 240 1.56 -1.89 16.09
CA GLY A 240 0.39 -2.35 15.33
C GLY A 240 -0.20 -3.64 15.91
N SER A 241 0.65 -4.60 16.26
CA SER A 241 0.22 -5.87 16.88
C SER A 241 -0.46 -5.66 18.23
N MET A 242 0.13 -4.89 19.14
CA MET A 242 -0.50 -4.58 20.43
C MET A 242 -1.84 -3.87 20.28
N MET A 243 -1.94 -2.94 19.33
CA MET A 243 -3.19 -2.23 19.05
C MET A 243 -4.28 -3.17 18.51
N LEU A 244 -3.92 -4.09 17.63
CA LEU A 244 -4.86 -5.08 17.09
C LEU A 244 -5.40 -5.98 18.21
N GLU A 245 -4.53 -6.51 19.07
CA GLU A 245 -4.95 -7.33 20.21
C GLU A 245 -5.89 -6.57 21.16
N SER A 246 -5.61 -5.29 21.41
CA SER A 246 -6.48 -4.43 22.21
C SER A 246 -7.87 -4.24 21.57
N ILE A 247 -7.93 -4.05 20.25
CA ILE A 247 -9.20 -3.95 19.50
C ILE A 247 -9.97 -5.27 19.58
N LEU A 248 -9.30 -6.39 19.28
CA LEU A 248 -9.92 -7.72 19.29
C LEU A 248 -10.45 -8.10 20.67
N SER A 249 -9.68 -7.84 21.74
CA SER A 249 -10.07 -8.12 23.12
C SER A 249 -11.32 -7.34 23.56
N ARG A 250 -11.49 -6.12 23.05
CA ARG A 250 -12.68 -5.30 23.34
C ARG A 250 -13.90 -5.69 22.52
N MET A 251 -13.68 -6.26 21.34
CA MET A 251 -14.75 -6.68 20.41
C MET A 251 -15.20 -8.12 20.62
N MET A 252 -14.34 -8.98 21.18
CA MET A 252 -14.58 -10.39 21.40
C MET A 252 -14.21 -10.76 22.84
N PRO A 253 -14.93 -10.24 23.85
CA PRO A 253 -14.78 -10.78 25.20
C PRO A 253 -15.17 -12.25 25.16
N GLU A 254 -14.32 -13.12 25.72
CA GLU A 254 -14.61 -14.55 25.87
C GLU A 254 -15.89 -14.80 26.68
#